data_AF-A0A1F7L4Y4-F1
#
_entry.id   AF-A0A1F7L4Y4-F1
#
_cell.length_a   1.000
_cell.length_b   1.000
_cell.length_c   1.000
_cell.angle_alpha   90.00
_cell.angle_beta   90.00
_cell.angle_gamma   90.00
#
_symmetry.space_group_name_H-M   'P 1'
#
loop_
_entity.id
_entity.type
_entity.pdbx_description
1 polymer ?
#
loop_
_entity_poly.entity_id
_entity_poly.type
_entity_poly.pdbx_seq_one_letter_code
_entity_poly.pdbx_strand_id
1 'polypeptide(L)'
;MSRGGYDRSRWADLLRRAFDFHGLACPRCGSQIRGLATIEDPGGIRRILTPRGLPSEPVPPALAQPPAECVTDPVADTGARPPAPLGTPPVSWP
;
A
#
# COMPACT_ATOMS: atom_id res chain seq x y z
N MET A 1 3.58 -26.02 16.56
CA MET A 1 3.44 -25.54 15.17
C MET A 1 2.73 -24.19 15.19
N SER A 2 3.51 -23.11 15.18
CA SER A 2 3.05 -21.73 15.33
C SER A 2 2.44 -21.23 14.02
N ARG A 3 1.20 -20.76 14.04
CA ARG A 3 0.60 -20.00 12.93
C ARG A 3 1.00 -18.55 13.12
N GLY A 4 1.91 -18.04 12.30
CA GLY A 4 2.27 -16.62 12.29
C GLY A 4 1.07 -15.77 11.86
N GLY A 5 0.37 -15.19 12.83
CA GLY A 5 -0.73 -14.26 12.59
C GLY A 5 -0.21 -12.84 12.47
N TYR A 6 -0.14 -12.31 11.25
CA TYR A 6 -0.19 -10.87 11.06
C TYR A 6 -1.63 -10.43 11.36
N ASP A 7 -1.80 -9.50 12.30
CA ASP A 7 -3.09 -8.86 12.52
C ASP A 7 -3.53 -8.23 11.19
N ARG A 8 -4.62 -8.73 10.61
CA ARG A 8 -5.12 -8.29 9.30
C ARG A 8 -5.42 -6.79 9.26
N SER A 9 -5.69 -6.20 10.43
CA SER A 9 -5.86 -4.76 10.61
C SER A 9 -4.56 -4.02 10.28
N ARG A 10 -3.42 -4.52 10.78
CA ARG A 10 -2.10 -3.95 10.51
C ARG A 10 -1.72 -4.01 9.03
N TRP A 11 -2.11 -5.08 8.32
CA TRP A 11 -1.88 -5.16 6.87
C TRP A 11 -2.76 -4.19 6.07
N ALA A 12 -4.05 -4.08 6.40
CA ALA A 12 -4.94 -3.12 5.76
C ALA A 12 -4.50 -1.67 5.99
N ASP A 13 -4.02 -1.36 7.20
CA ASP A 13 -3.48 -0.04 7.53
C ASP A 13 -2.23 0.29 6.72
N LEU A 14 -1.35 -0.70 6.49
CA LEU A 14 -0.17 -0.52 5.65
C LEU A 14 -0.55 -0.24 4.19
N LEU A 15 -1.50 -1.00 3.65
CA LEU A 15 -1.97 -0.77 2.28
C LEU A 15 -2.61 0.61 2.12
N ARG A 16 -3.38 1.06 3.10
CA ARG A 16 -3.95 2.41 3.11
C ARG A 16 -2.87 3.48 3.13
N ARG A 17 -1.83 3.31 3.94
CA ARG A 17 -0.75 4.32 4.04
C ARG A 17 0.12 4.36 2.78
N ALA A 18 0.42 3.20 2.19
CA ALA A 18 1.34 3.11 1.06
C ALA A 18 0.66 3.40 -0.29
N PHE A 19 -0.61 3.02 -0.44
CA PHE A 19 -1.31 3.02 -1.73
C PHE A 19 -2.67 3.74 -1.71
N ASP A 20 -3.06 4.36 -0.58
CA ASP A 20 -4.43 4.85 -0.32
C ASP A 20 -5.52 3.81 -0.62
N PHE A 21 -5.16 2.53 -0.49
CA PHE A 21 -6.03 1.40 -0.82
C PHE A 21 -6.60 0.76 0.44
N HIS A 22 -7.92 0.84 0.60
CA HIS A 22 -8.65 0.18 1.70
C HIS A 22 -8.91 -1.29 1.36
N GLY A 23 -7.91 -2.14 1.56
CA GLY A 23 -7.98 -3.58 1.21
C GLY A 23 -9.07 -4.40 1.92
N LEU A 24 -9.78 -3.83 2.90
CA LEU A 24 -10.90 -4.46 3.59
C LEU A 24 -12.21 -3.66 3.49
N ALA A 25 -12.32 -2.73 2.54
CA ALA A 25 -13.59 -2.08 2.20
C ALA A 25 -14.14 -2.64 0.88
N CYS A 26 -15.45 -2.86 0.82
CA CYS A 26 -16.12 -3.24 -0.42
C CYS A 26 -16.07 -2.07 -1.41
N PRO A 27 -15.53 -2.23 -2.63
CA PRO A 27 -15.44 -1.14 -3.61
C PRO A 27 -16.82 -0.71 -4.16
N ARG A 28 -17.87 -1.52 -3.97
CA ARG A 28 -19.23 -1.20 -4.43
C ARG A 28 -20.07 -0.44 -3.40
N CYS A 29 -19.91 -0.72 -2.11
CA CYS A 29 -20.79 -0.18 -1.06
C CYS A 29 -20.08 0.32 0.20
N GLY A 30 -18.75 0.24 0.27
CA GLY A 30 -17.97 0.74 1.40
C GLY A 30 -18.05 -0.10 2.67
N SER A 31 -18.82 -1.20 2.69
CA SER A 31 -18.91 -2.07 3.86
C SER A 31 -17.59 -2.77 4.17
N GLN A 32 -17.33 -3.05 5.45
CA GLN A 32 -16.15 -3.78 5.87
C GLN A 32 -16.26 -5.25 5.47
N ILE A 33 -15.27 -5.75 4.74
CA ILE A 33 -15.12 -7.16 4.38
C ILE A 33 -14.08 -7.84 5.28
N ARG A 34 -14.27 -9.15 5.54
CA ARG A 34 -13.37 -9.95 6.38
C ARG A 34 -12.49 -10.83 5.50
N GLY A 35 -11.17 -10.74 5.69
CA GLY A 35 -10.23 -11.71 5.12
C GLY A 35 -10.46 -13.10 5.72
N LEU A 36 -10.72 -14.09 4.86
CA LEU A 36 -11.02 -15.47 5.26
C LEU A 36 -9.76 -16.33 5.38
N ALA A 37 -8.91 -16.29 4.34
CA ALA A 37 -7.66 -17.03 4.27
C ALA A 37 -6.72 -16.35 3.26
N THR A 38 -5.43 -16.65 3.38
CA THR A 38 -4.40 -16.28 2.41
C THR A 38 -4.01 -17.53 1.63
N ILE A 39 -3.91 -17.41 0.31
CA ILE A 39 -3.59 -18.52 -0.58
C ILE A 39 -2.11 -18.41 -0.94
N GLU A 40 -1.30 -19.34 -0.46
CA GLU A 40 0.16 -19.37 -0.68
C GLU A 40 0.58 -20.47 -1.67
N ASP A 41 -0.30 -21.46 -1.94
CA ASP A 41 -0.02 -22.53 -2.89
C ASP A 41 0.00 -22.00 -4.34
N PRO A 42 1.12 -22.13 -5.07
CA PRO A 42 1.23 -21.64 -6.45
C PRO A 42 0.22 -22.29 -7.40
N GLY A 43 -0.11 -23.57 -7.18
CA GLY A 43 -1.12 -24.28 -7.98
C GLY A 43 -2.51 -23.67 -7.82
N GLY A 44 -2.91 -23.40 -6.58
CA GLY A 44 -4.15 -22.73 -6.21
C GLY A 44 -4.23 -21.31 -6.76
N ILE A 45 -3.16 -20.52 -6.65
CA ILE A 45 -3.09 -19.17 -7.21
C ILE A 45 -3.33 -19.20 -8.73
N ARG A 46 -2.59 -20.04 -9.46
CA ARG A 46 -2.74 -20.18 -10.93
C ARG A 46 -4.14 -20.62 -11.33
N ARG A 47 -4.70 -21.59 -10.60
CA ARG A 47 -6.07 -22.10 -10.86
C ARG A 47 -7.13 -21.01 -10.71
N ILE A 48 -6.94 -20.03 -9.82
CA ILE A 48 -7.89 -18.93 -9.59
C ILE A 48 -7.69 -17.79 -10.59
N LEU A 49 -6.43 -17.41 -10.84
CA LEU A 49 -6.08 -16.21 -11.60
C LEU A 49 -6.10 -16.43 -13.12
N THR A 50 -5.60 -17.56 -13.61
CA THR A 50 -5.49 -17.82 -15.06
C THR A 50 -6.83 -17.74 -15.80
N PRO A 51 -7.93 -18.35 -15.31
CA PRO A 51 -9.23 -18.24 -15.99
C PRO A 51 -9.81 -16.82 -16.01
N ARG A 52 -9.33 -15.92 -15.15
CA ARG A 52 -9.75 -14.52 -15.07
C ARG A 52 -8.88 -13.60 -15.93
N GLY A 53 -7.92 -14.15 -16.67
CA GLY A 53 -6.96 -13.37 -17.46
C GLY A 53 -6.02 -12.52 -16.60
N LEU A 54 -5.88 -12.84 -15.31
CA LEU A 54 -5.02 -12.11 -14.39
C LEU A 54 -3.60 -12.70 -14.37
N PRO A 55 -2.56 -11.87 -14.15
CA PRO A 55 -1.19 -12.37 -13.98
C PRO A 55 -1.13 -13.37 -12.82
N SER A 56 -0.64 -14.58 -13.10
CA SER A 56 -0.54 -15.65 -12.10
C SER A 56 0.89 -15.93 -11.64
N GLU A 57 1.88 -15.29 -12.28
CA GLU A 57 3.28 -15.31 -11.87
C GLU A 57 3.60 -14.01 -11.12
N PRO A 58 4.33 -14.06 -9.99
CA PRO A 58 4.70 -12.86 -9.25
C PRO A 58 5.55 -11.91 -10.10
N VAL A 59 5.28 -10.62 -9.99
CA VAL A 59 6.16 -9.59 -10.57
C VAL A 59 7.47 -9.58 -9.76
N PRO A 60 8.65 -9.61 -10.42
CA PRO A 60 9.91 -9.47 -9.73
C PRO A 60 9.91 -8.22 -8.84
N PRO A 61 10.42 -8.30 -7.59
CA PRO A 61 10.46 -7.13 -6.73
C PRO A 61 11.31 -6.03 -7.38
N ALA A 62 10.75 -4.82 -7.43
CA ALA A 62 11.50 -3.66 -7.89
C ALA A 62 12.64 -3.34 -6.91
N LEU A 63 13.74 -2.83 -7.44
CA LEU A 63 14.80 -2.28 -6.59
C LEU A 63 14.27 -1.08 -5.81
N ALA A 64 14.66 -1.00 -4.54
CA ALA A 64 14.35 0.16 -3.70
C ALA A 64 14.89 1.42 -4.40
N GLN A 65 13.98 2.35 -4.70
CA GLN A 65 14.38 3.66 -5.21
C GLN A 65 14.98 4.45 -4.05
N PRO A 66 16.07 5.21 -4.27
CA PRO A 66 16.49 6.18 -3.26
C PRO A 66 15.30 7.09 -2.95
N PRO A 67 15.15 7.56 -1.69
CA PRO A 67 14.14 8.55 -1.39
C PRO A 67 14.31 9.71 -2.38
N ALA A 68 13.18 10.24 -2.88
CA ALA A 68 13.22 11.47 -3.66
C ALA A 68 14.02 12.46 -2.82
N GLU A 69 15.18 12.85 -3.33
CA GLU A 69 16.02 13.83 -2.66
C GLU A 69 15.12 15.04 -2.40
N CYS A 70 14.88 15.32 -1.12
CA CYS A 70 14.38 16.62 -0.76
C CYS A 70 15.44 17.57 -1.30
N VAL A 71 15.15 18.24 -2.41
CA VAL A 71 15.82 19.49 -2.75
C VAL A 71 15.48 20.39 -1.58
N THR A 72 16.32 20.34 -0.55
CA THR A 72 16.36 21.38 0.46
C THR A 72 16.97 22.55 -0.27
N ASP A 73 16.12 23.47 -0.73
CA ASP A 73 16.56 24.86 -0.88
C ASP A 73 17.38 25.20 0.37
N PRO A 74 18.58 25.80 0.24
CA PRO A 74 19.32 26.27 1.40
C PRO A 74 18.51 27.39 2.06
N VAL A 75 17.63 27.02 2.99
CA VAL A 75 16.95 28.00 3.83
C VAL A 75 18.00 28.58 4.76
N ALA A 76 18.38 29.83 4.49
CA ALA A 76 19.19 30.61 5.39
C ALA A 76 18.50 30.64 6.76
N ASP A 77 19.22 30.20 7.78
CA ASP A 77 18.80 30.27 9.18
C ASP A 77 18.57 31.75 9.54
N THR A 78 17.30 32.15 9.61
CA THR A 78 16.87 33.32 10.36
C THR A 78 15.67 32.86 11.15
N GLY A 79 15.88 32.67 12.46
CA GLY A 79 14.96 32.03 13.41
C GLY A 79 13.54 32.60 13.40
N ALA A 80 12.71 32.12 12.48
CA ALA A 80 11.27 32.34 12.45
C ALA A 80 10.55 30.99 12.59
N ARG A 81 9.59 30.95 13.52
CA ARG A 81 8.69 29.83 13.82
C ARG A 81 8.11 29.22 12.52
N PRO A 82 8.09 27.89 12.34
CA PRO A 82 7.53 27.28 11.13
C PRO A 82 6.03 27.59 11.00
N PRO A 83 5.54 27.94 9.79
CA PRO A 83 4.11 28.08 9.55
C PRO A 83 3.41 26.71 9.66
N ALA A 84 2.15 26.71 10.13
CA ALA A 84 1.32 25.51 10.18
C ALA A 84 1.25 24.84 8.79
N PRO A 85 1.26 23.49 8.69
CA PRO A 85 1.22 22.83 7.39
C PRO A 85 -0.11 23.14 6.69
N LEU A 86 -0.03 23.90 5.59
CA LEU A 86 -1.10 23.98 4.61
C LEU A 86 -1.20 22.61 3.95
N GLY A 87 -2.42 22.08 3.88
CA GLY A 87 -2.73 20.68 3.58
C GLY A 87 -1.99 20.13 2.35
N THR A 88 -1.65 18.85 2.43
CA THR A 88 -1.07 18.07 1.32
C THR A 88 -1.94 18.21 0.06
N PRO A 89 -1.37 18.60 -1.10
CA PRO A 89 -2.12 18.60 -2.35
C PRO A 89 -2.48 17.16 -2.74
N PRO A 90 -3.59 16.95 -3.48
CA PRO A 90 -3.92 15.63 -4.00
C PRO A 90 -2.85 15.24 -5.02
N VAL A 91 -2.13 14.16 -4.75
CA VAL A 91 -1.24 13.57 -5.75
C VAL A 91 -2.14 12.92 -6.81
N SER A 92 -2.02 13.39 -8.05
CA SER A 92 -2.65 12.80 -9.23
C SER A 92 -1.73 11.74 -9.82
N TRP A 93 -2.09 10.47 -9.68
CA TRP A 93 -1.47 9.39 -10.46
C TRP A 93 -2.20 9.22 -11.81
N PRO A 94 -1.47 8.84 -12.87
CA PRO A 94 -2.04 8.53 -14.20
C PRO A 94 -2.90 7.25 -14.19
#